data_AF-A0A9E6DIB4-F1
#
_entry.id   AF-A0A9E6DIB4-F1
#
_cell.length_a   1.000
_cell.length_b   1.000
_cell.length_c   1.000
_cell.angle_alpha   90.00
_cell.angle_beta   90.00
_cell.angle_gamma   90.00
#
_symmetry.space_group_name_H-M   'P 1'
#
loop_
_entity.id
_entity.type
_entity.pdbx_description
1 polymer ?
#
loop_
_entity_poly.entity_id
_entity_poly.type
_entity_poly.pdbx_seq_one_letter_code
_entity_poly.pdbx_strand_id
1 'polypeptide(L)'
;MTEQAKFLTGNLFRHVTVMSLTASLGLVAVFAVDLIDMVFISMLGQDALAAAVGYAGAILFFTTSFGIGMAIAAGALVARALGSGDEDLARRRAGNALIYSVIFGALFAALVWFNLPLLVALIGATG
;
A
#
# COMPACT_ATOMS: atom_id res chain seq x y z
N MET A 1 3.90 -35.05 -6.63
CA MET A 1 4.64 -34.86 -5.36
C MET A 1 4.17 -33.54 -4.80
N THR A 2 3.29 -33.57 -3.81
CA THR A 2 2.68 -32.38 -3.20
C THR A 2 3.76 -31.68 -2.38
N GLU A 3 4.27 -30.54 -2.88
CA GLU A 3 5.32 -29.79 -2.21
C GLU A 3 4.74 -29.22 -0.90
N GLN A 4 5.11 -29.81 0.23
CA GLN A 4 4.60 -29.46 1.54
C GLN A 4 4.99 -28.00 1.84
N ALA A 5 4.03 -27.15 2.21
CA ALA A 5 4.29 -25.72 2.40
C ALA A 5 5.42 -25.49 3.43
N LYS A 6 6.42 -24.70 3.03
CA LYS A 6 7.73 -24.50 3.70
C LYS A 6 7.64 -24.01 5.16
N PHE A 7 6.47 -23.51 5.58
CA PHE A 7 6.22 -22.90 6.89
C PHE A 7 5.33 -23.75 7.81
N LEU A 8 5.10 -25.02 7.49
CA LEU A 8 4.30 -25.94 8.33
C LEU A 8 5.12 -26.64 9.43
N THR A 9 6.45 -26.49 9.42
CA THR A 9 7.36 -27.19 10.34
C THR A 9 8.33 -26.22 11.02
N GLY A 10 8.49 -26.30 12.34
CA GLY A 10 9.45 -25.51 13.12
C GLY A 10 8.81 -24.48 14.07
N ASN A 11 9.61 -23.54 14.59
CA ASN A 11 9.15 -22.54 15.55
C ASN A 11 8.28 -21.46 14.86
N LEU A 12 7.01 -21.38 15.24
CA LEU A 12 6.05 -20.38 14.75
C LEU A 12 6.53 -18.94 14.99
N PHE A 13 7.09 -18.66 16.16
CA PHE A 13 7.55 -17.33 16.52
C PHE A 13 8.67 -16.85 15.58
N ARG A 14 9.57 -17.76 15.20
CA ARG A 14 10.65 -17.46 14.24
C ARG A 14 10.09 -17.14 12.86
N HIS A 15 9.11 -17.92 12.39
CA HIS A 15 8.47 -17.69 11.09
C HIS A 15 7.77 -16.34 11.02
N VAL A 16 6.89 -16.06 11.99
CA VAL A 16 6.16 -14.80 12.07
C VAL A 16 7.12 -13.62 12.17
N THR A 17 8.15 -13.73 13.00
CA THR A 17 9.16 -12.67 13.15
C THR A 17 9.89 -12.42 11.85
N VAL A 18 10.43 -13.44 11.18
CA VAL A 18 11.18 -13.27 9.92
C VAL A 18 10.30 -12.66 8.83
N MET A 19 9.08 -13.18 8.62
CA MET A 19 8.18 -12.65 7.59
C MET A 19 7.77 -11.21 7.88
N SER A 20 7.43 -10.89 9.12
CA SER A 20 7.03 -9.54 9.51
C SER A 20 8.20 -8.56 9.43
N LEU A 21 9.40 -8.96 9.88
CA LEU A 21 10.59 -8.12 9.85
C LEU A 21 11.00 -7.78 8.41
N THR A 22 10.95 -8.77 7.52
CA THR A 22 11.23 -8.57 6.09
C THR A 22 10.22 -7.61 5.45
N ALA A 23 8.93 -7.75 5.75
CA ALA A 23 7.90 -6.84 5.26
C ALA A 23 8.09 -5.41 5.80
N SER A 24 8.36 -5.27 7.10
CA SER A 24 8.62 -3.97 7.75
C SER A 24 9.84 -3.28 7.18
N LEU A 25 10.92 -4.01 6.89
CA LEU A 25 12.12 -3.47 6.22
C LEU A 25 11.78 -2.85 4.86
N GLY A 26 10.93 -3.51 4.08
CA GLY A 26 10.44 -2.96 2.81
C GLY A 26 9.65 -1.67 3.01
N LEU A 27 8.74 -1.63 3.99
CA LEU A 27 7.94 -0.43 4.27
C LEU A 27 8.79 0.74 4.78
N VAL A 28 9.78 0.48 5.64
CA VAL A 28 10.72 1.50 6.10
C VAL A 28 11.54 2.07 4.94
N ALA A 29 11.94 1.23 3.98
CA ALA A 29 12.66 1.69 2.79
C ALA A 29 11.78 2.63 1.93
N VAL A 30 10.49 2.35 1.79
CA VAL A 30 9.55 3.25 1.08
C VAL A 30 9.50 4.62 1.76
N PHE A 31 9.28 4.68 3.08
CA PHE A 31 9.26 5.96 3.80
C PHE A 31 10.59 6.69 3.78
N ALA A 32 11.72 5.96 3.76
CA ALA A 32 13.03 6.58 3.62
C ALA A 32 13.19 7.27 2.26
N VAL A 33 12.71 6.66 1.18
CA VAL A 33 12.69 7.29 -0.15
C VAL A 33 11.79 8.53 -0.14
N ASP A 34 10.58 8.44 0.41
CA ASP A 34 9.66 9.58 0.50
C ASP A 34 10.29 10.77 1.24
N LEU A 35 11.01 10.50 2.35
CA LEU A 35 11.72 11.53 3.11
C LEU A 35 12.86 12.15 2.31
N ILE A 36 13.66 11.33 1.62
CA ILE A 36 14.77 11.80 0.79
C ILE A 36 14.26 12.67 -0.35
N ASP A 37 13.15 12.29 -0.99
CA ASP A 37 12.51 13.07 -2.05
C ASP A 37 12.06 14.44 -1.52
N MET A 38 11.42 14.48 -0.35
CA MET A 38 11.04 15.74 0.29
C MET A 38 12.25 16.62 0.59
N VAL A 39 13.35 16.05 1.11
CA VAL A 39 14.60 16.77 1.38
C VAL A 39 15.16 17.36 0.09
N PHE A 40 15.32 16.56 -0.97
CA PHE A 40 15.84 17.07 -2.23
C PHE A 40 14.96 18.17 -2.82
N ILE A 41 13.64 18.03 -2.76
CA ILE A 41 12.72 19.05 -3.28
C ILE A 41 12.82 20.35 -2.45
N SER A 42 12.92 20.25 -1.12
CA SER A 42 13.15 21.43 -0.26
C SER A 42 14.47 22.15 -0.56
N MET A 43 15.50 21.42 -1.01
CA MET A 43 16.81 21.98 -1.35
C MET A 43 16.82 22.76 -2.68
N LEU A 44 15.76 22.69 -3.50
CA LEU A 44 15.64 23.52 -4.71
C LEU A 44 15.44 25.03 -4.40
N GLY A 45 15.23 25.40 -3.14
CA GLY A 45 15.13 26.81 -2.72
C GLY A 45 13.87 27.52 -3.19
N GLN A 46 12.86 26.77 -3.66
CA GLN A 46 11.54 27.30 -3.99
C GLN A 46 10.55 26.89 -2.90
N ASP A 47 10.31 27.79 -1.95
CA ASP A 47 9.40 27.56 -0.82
C ASP A 47 7.99 27.12 -1.28
N ALA A 48 7.55 27.62 -2.44
CA ALA A 48 6.28 27.23 -3.07
C ALA A 48 6.26 25.74 -3.48
N LEU A 49 7.37 25.21 -4.00
CA LEU A 49 7.46 23.78 -4.38
C LEU A 49 7.53 22.89 -3.13
N ALA A 50 8.25 23.31 -2.10
CA ALA A 50 8.33 22.57 -0.84
C ALA A 50 6.96 22.49 -0.15
N ALA A 51 6.21 23.59 -0.09
CA ALA A 51 4.84 23.60 0.44
C ALA A 51 3.90 22.74 -0.41
N ALA A 52 3.98 22.85 -1.74
CA ALA A 52 3.18 22.04 -2.66
C ALA A 52 3.42 20.53 -2.48
N VAL A 53 4.67 20.11 -2.28
CA VAL A 53 5.01 18.70 -2.02
C VAL A 53 4.50 18.24 -0.67
N GLY A 54 4.52 19.09 0.37
CA GLY A 54 3.92 18.76 1.67
C GLY A 54 2.41 18.48 1.55
N TYR A 55 1.69 19.35 0.84
CA TYR A 55 0.25 19.19 0.60
C TYR A 55 -0.06 17.97 -0.28
N ALA A 56 0.68 17.79 -1.37
CA ALA A 56 0.55 16.60 -2.23
C ALA A 56 0.89 15.32 -1.46
N GLY A 57 1.90 15.37 -0.59
CA GLY A 57 2.30 14.28 0.29
C GLY A 57 1.16 13.80 1.17
N ALA A 58 0.42 14.70 1.83
CA ALA A 58 -0.74 14.33 2.64
C ALA A 58 -1.83 13.58 1.84
N ILE A 59 -2.11 14.05 0.61
CA ILE A 59 -3.08 13.41 -0.29
C ILE A 59 -2.57 12.05 -0.79
N LEU A 60 -1.28 11.96 -1.11
CA LEU A 60 -0.61 10.72 -1.51
C LEU A 60 -0.64 9.70 -0.37
N PHE A 61 -0.31 10.10 0.87
CA PHE A 61 -0.41 9.25 2.05
C PHE A 61 -1.83 8.70 2.25
N PHE A 62 -2.85 9.55 2.09
CA PHE A 62 -4.24 9.14 2.19
C PHE A 62 -4.61 8.11 1.11
N THR A 63 -4.17 8.34 -0.12
CA THR A 63 -4.42 7.46 -1.26
C THR A 63 -3.71 6.12 -1.12
N THR A 64 -2.43 6.15 -0.73
CA THR A 64 -1.63 4.96 -0.47
C THR A 64 -2.20 4.13 0.68
N SER A 65 -2.71 4.77 1.74
CA SER A 65 -3.36 4.08 2.86
C SER A 65 -4.57 3.24 2.42
N PHE A 66 -5.38 3.78 1.49
CA PHE A 66 -6.48 3.01 0.90
C PHE A 66 -5.97 1.79 0.11
N GLY A 67 -4.92 1.97 -0.69
CA GLY A 67 -4.26 0.88 -1.42
C GLY A 67 -3.72 -0.22 -0.50
N ILE A 68 -3.08 0.15 0.61
CA ILE A 68 -2.60 -0.79 1.63
C ILE A 68 -3.78 -1.57 2.24
N GLY A 69 -4.89 -0.90 2.57
CA GLY A 69 -6.10 -1.55 3.08
C GLY A 69 -6.64 -2.62 2.13
N MET A 70 -6.70 -2.31 0.83
CA MET A 70 -7.10 -3.26 -0.21
C MET A 70 -6.13 -4.45 -0.30
N ALA A 71 -4.82 -4.21 -0.24
CA ALA A 71 -3.81 -5.26 -0.28
C ALA A 71 -3.92 -6.21 0.94
N ILE A 72 -4.16 -5.67 2.14
CA ILE A 72 -4.37 -6.46 3.36
C ILE A 72 -5.65 -7.31 3.23
N ALA A 73 -6.75 -6.73 2.77
CA ALA A 73 -8.02 -7.45 2.58
C ALA A 73 -7.88 -8.59 1.56
N ALA A 74 -7.25 -8.32 0.42
CA ALA A 74 -6.93 -9.31 -0.60
C ALA A 74 -6.05 -10.43 -0.03
N GLY A 75 -4.97 -10.08 0.67
CA GLY A 75 -4.06 -11.03 1.30
C GLY A 75 -4.76 -11.93 2.30
N ALA A 76 -5.63 -11.39 3.15
CA ALA A 76 -6.39 -12.18 4.13
C ALA A 76 -7.36 -13.17 3.46
N LEU A 77 -8.07 -12.75 2.40
CA LEU A 77 -8.99 -13.62 1.66
C LEU A 77 -8.26 -14.77 0.94
N VAL A 78 -7.10 -14.48 0.36
CA VAL A 78 -6.26 -15.47 -0.33
C VAL A 78 -5.60 -16.41 0.66
N ALA A 79 -5.02 -15.89 1.75
CA ALA A 79 -4.38 -16.70 2.79
C ALA A 79 -5.37 -17.70 3.42
N ARG A 80 -6.63 -17.27 3.62
CA ARG A 80 -7.67 -18.12 4.18
C ARG A 80 -8.12 -19.23 3.22
N ALA A 81 -8.17 -18.95 1.91
CA ALA A 81 -8.45 -19.97 0.89
C ALA A 81 -7.28 -20.96 0.78
N LEU A 82 -6.03 -20.45 0.75
CA LEU A 82 -4.84 -21.30 0.69
C LEU A 82 -4.72 -22.20 1.94
N GLY A 83 -5.04 -21.66 3.12
CA GLY A 83 -5.07 -22.41 4.38
C GLY A 83 -6.14 -23.51 4.44
N SER A 84 -7.15 -23.47 3.57
CA SER A 84 -8.17 -24.54 3.44
C SER A 84 -7.76 -25.70 2.53
N GLY A 85 -6.58 -25.64 1.90
CA GLY A 85 -6.07 -26.65 0.98
C GLY A 85 -6.64 -26.58 -0.43
N ASP A 86 -7.49 -25.59 -0.73
CA ASP A 86 -8.11 -25.39 -2.04
C ASP A 86 -7.31 -24.36 -2.85
N GLU A 87 -6.31 -24.84 -3.59
CA GLU A 87 -5.43 -24.01 -4.43
C GLU A 87 -6.18 -23.33 -5.59
N ASP A 88 -7.20 -23.99 -6.15
CA ASP A 88 -8.02 -23.43 -7.22
C ASP A 88 -8.86 -22.25 -6.71
N LEU A 89 -9.45 -22.39 -5.52
CA LEU A 89 -10.14 -21.30 -4.86
C LEU A 89 -9.18 -20.16 -4.51
N ALA A 90 -7.98 -20.46 -4.02
CA ALA A 90 -6.97 -19.44 -3.73
C ALA A 90 -6.57 -18.66 -4.98
N ARG A 91 -6.36 -19.34 -6.12
CA ARG A 91 -6.05 -18.70 -7.41
C ARG A 91 -7.20 -17.82 -7.89
N ARG A 92 -8.44 -18.29 -7.80
CA ARG A 92 -9.64 -17.50 -8.15
C ARG A 92 -9.80 -16.28 -7.24
N ARG A 93 -9.60 -16.44 -5.93
CA ARG A 93 -9.64 -15.34 -4.95
C ARG A 93 -8.58 -14.30 -5.23
N ALA A 94 -7.35 -14.72 -5.55
CA ALA A 94 -6.26 -13.82 -5.90
C ALA A 94 -6.56 -13.03 -7.18
N GLY A 95 -7.05 -13.70 -8.23
CA GLY A 95 -7.44 -13.04 -9.48
C GLY A 95 -8.58 -12.04 -9.28
N ASN A 96 -9.66 -12.44 -8.59
CA ASN A 96 -10.77 -11.56 -8.29
C ASN A 96 -10.34 -10.37 -7.43
N ALA A 97 -9.51 -10.61 -6.41
CA ALA A 97 -9.01 -9.55 -5.54
C ALA A 97 -8.14 -8.55 -6.30
N LEU A 98 -7.31 -9.00 -7.25
CA LEU A 98 -6.56 -8.12 -8.15
C LEU A 98 -7.48 -7.24 -9.00
N ILE A 99 -8.51 -7.84 -9.62
CA ILE A 99 -9.48 -7.10 -10.44
C ILE A 99 -10.22 -6.06 -9.59
N TYR A 100 -10.69 -6.44 -8.40
CA TYR A 100 -11.35 -5.51 -7.49
C TYR A 100 -10.40 -4.41 -7.02
N SER A 101 -9.15 -4.71 -6.67
CA SER A 101 -8.16 -3.70 -6.30
C SER A 101 -7.90 -2.70 -7.41
N VAL A 102 -7.86 -3.13 -8.67
CA VAL A 102 -7.70 -2.23 -9.81
C VAL A 102 -8.96 -1.39 -10.02
N ILE A 103 -10.16 -1.98 -9.97
CA ILE A 103 -11.42 -1.25 -10.16
C ILE A 103 -11.64 -0.22 -9.05
N PHE A 104 -11.55 -0.64 -7.79
CA PHE A 104 -11.73 0.26 -6.64
C PHE A 104 -10.60 1.27 -6.54
N GLY A 105 -9.36 0.88 -6.85
CA GLY A 105 -8.23 1.80 -6.91
C GLY A 105 -8.40 2.87 -7.99
N ALA A 106 -8.84 2.49 -9.20
CA ALA A 106 -9.13 3.44 -10.27
C ALA A 106 -10.32 4.35 -9.93
N LEU A 107 -11.38 3.80 -9.34
CA LEU A 107 -12.54 4.59 -8.90
C LEU A 107 -12.15 5.58 -7.81
N PHE A 108 -11.35 5.15 -6.83
CA PHE A 108 -10.86 6.00 -5.76
C PHE A 108 -9.92 7.08 -6.29
N ALA A 109 -8.99 6.74 -7.18
CA ALA A 109 -8.10 7.69 -7.84
C ALA A 109 -8.90 8.72 -8.66
N ALA A 110 -9.92 8.29 -9.41
CA ALA A 110 -10.81 9.18 -10.13
C ALA A 110 -11.58 10.11 -9.17
N LEU A 111 -12.10 9.58 -8.06
CA LEU A 111 -12.79 10.36 -7.04
C LEU A 111 -11.86 11.43 -6.43
N VAL A 112 -10.64 11.06 -6.09
CA VAL A 112 -9.61 11.99 -5.61
C VAL A 112 -9.29 13.02 -6.68
N TRP A 113 -9.17 12.63 -7.94
CA TRP A 113 -8.86 13.53 -9.05
C TRP A 113 -9.96 14.59 -9.27
N PHE A 114 -11.23 14.19 -9.27
CA PHE A 114 -12.35 15.13 -9.40
C PHE A 114 -12.50 16.05 -8.17
N ASN A 115 -12.11 15.58 -6.99
CA ASN A 115 -12.19 16.35 -5.74
C ASN A 115 -10.86 17.03 -5.35
N LEU A 116 -9.81 16.96 -6.20
CA LEU A 116 -8.52 17.60 -5.98
C LEU A 116 -8.65 19.06 -5.53
N PRO A 117 -9.40 19.94 -6.23
CA PRO A 117 -9.49 21.34 -5.83
C PRO A 117 -10.09 21.51 -4.42
N LEU A 118 -11.04 20.65 -4.04
CA LEU A 118 -11.67 20.69 -2.73
C LEU A 118 -10.76 20.10 -1.63
N LEU A 119 -10.02 19.03 -1.94
CA LEU A 119 -9.05 18.40 -1.04
C LEU A 119 -7.87 19.34 -0.76
N VAL A 120 -7.34 19.98 -1.80
CA VAL A 120 -6.23 20.95 -1.70
C VAL A 120 -6.69 22.17 -0.88
N ALA A 121 -7.90 22.67 -1.13
CA ALA A 121 -8.47 23.77 -0.35
C ALA A 121 -8.71 23.41 1.12
N LEU A 122 -9.18 22.19 1.42
CA LEU A 122 -9.39 21.71 2.80
C LEU A 122 -8.10 21.59 3.61
N ILE A 123 -6.98 21.29 2.96
CA ILE A 123 -5.67 21.21 3.62
C ILE A 123 -5.04 22.61 3.74
N GLY A 124 -5.72 23.66 3.29
CA GLY A 124 -5.32 25.06 3.47
C GLY A 124 -4.42 25.61 2.36
N ALA A 125 -4.21 24.85 1.29
CA ALA A 125 -3.56 25.34 0.09
C ALA A 125 -4.56 26.22 -0.70
N THR A 126 -4.47 27.52 -0.46
CA THR A 126 -5.04 28.56 -1.33
C THR A 126 -3.93 29.04 -2.25
N GLY A 127 -4.26 29.21 -3.54
CA GLY A 127 -3.31 29.53 -4.61
C GLY A 127 -2.55 30.84 -4.41
#